data_AF-A0A1A8CG11-F1
#
_entry.id   AF-A0A1A8CG11-F1
#
_cell.length_a   1.000
_cell.length_b   1.000
_cell.length_c   1.000
_cell.angle_alpha   90.00
_cell.angle_beta   90.00
_cell.angle_gamma   90.00
#
_symmetry.space_group_name_H-M   'P 1'
#
loop_
_entity.id
_entity.type
_entity.pdbx_description
1 polymer ?
#
loop_
_entity_poly.entity_id
_entity_poly.type
_entity_poly.pdbx_seq_one_letter_code
_entity_poly.pdbx_strand_id
1 'polypeptide(L)'
;RLPVKLVLKGRSSRPSGGLMEFVFSGHEAAFAAFLCCLCKVGALRAEDQLAIVFKVMRKLQKTYRMEPAGSQGVWGLDDFQFLPFIWGSSQFIGHPTLEPRHFLDEKVVNENHQDFMFLECIKFINEMKTGPFAEHSNQLWNISAVPSWSKVNQGLIRMYKAECLEKFPVIQHFKFGSLLSIQPVKP
;
A
#
# COMPACT_ATOMS: atom_id res chain seq x y z
N ARG A 1 -14.36 -16.65 -25.68
CA ARG A 1 -13.65 -15.47 -25.14
C ARG A 1 -14.57 -14.79 -24.14
N LEU A 2 -14.46 -15.15 -22.86
CA LEU A 2 -15.36 -14.66 -21.80
C LEU A 2 -14.86 -13.31 -21.27
N PRO A 3 -15.70 -12.27 -21.19
CA PRO A 3 -15.38 -11.04 -20.50
C PRO A 3 -15.47 -11.27 -18.99
N VAL A 4 -14.35 -11.19 -18.28
CA VAL A 4 -14.32 -11.19 -16.81
C VAL A 4 -14.83 -9.84 -16.32
N LYS A 5 -16.16 -9.72 -16.17
CA LYS A 5 -16.77 -8.67 -15.35
C LYS A 5 -16.46 -9.02 -13.90
N LEU A 6 -15.53 -8.27 -13.30
CA LEU A 6 -15.28 -8.31 -11.86
C LEU A 6 -16.50 -7.73 -11.15
N VAL A 7 -17.45 -8.59 -10.78
CA VAL A 7 -18.63 -8.22 -9.99
C VAL A 7 -18.27 -8.43 -8.52
N LEU A 8 -17.71 -7.39 -7.89
CA LEU A 8 -17.68 -7.27 -6.44
C LEU A 8 -19.10 -6.95 -5.95
N LYS A 9 -20.00 -7.94 -5.98
CA LYS A 9 -21.34 -7.80 -5.41
C LYS A 9 -21.30 -8.31 -3.98
N GLY A 10 -21.04 -7.39 -3.07
CA GLY A 10 -21.29 -7.60 -1.65
C GLY A 10 -22.76 -7.93 -1.44
N ARG A 11 -23.05 -9.18 -1.09
CA ARG A 11 -24.29 -9.57 -0.41
C ARG A 11 -23.93 -9.83 1.04
N SER A 12 -23.91 -8.77 1.84
CA SER A 12 -24.22 -8.90 3.27
C SER A 12 -25.73 -8.69 3.41
N SER A 13 -26.43 -9.69 3.91
CA SER A 13 -27.87 -9.64 4.13
C SER A 13 -28.19 -9.03 5.50
N ARG A 14 -28.77 -7.81 5.44
CA ARG A 14 -29.71 -7.13 6.39
C ARG A 14 -29.13 -6.41 7.64
N PRO A 15 -29.91 -5.50 8.31
CA PRO A 15 -30.41 -4.22 7.79
C PRO A 15 -30.33 -3.08 8.84
N SER A 16 -29.66 -1.96 8.58
CA SER A 16 -29.99 -0.63 9.14
C SER A 16 -28.94 0.38 8.66
N GLY A 17 -29.39 1.60 8.36
CA GLY A 17 -28.64 2.64 7.66
C GLY A 17 -27.49 3.25 8.46
N GLY A 18 -26.46 2.47 8.75
CA GLY A 18 -25.14 2.96 9.13
C GLY A 18 -24.26 3.12 7.89
N LEU A 19 -23.62 4.28 7.76
CA LEU A 19 -22.59 4.52 6.76
C LEU A 19 -21.57 3.38 6.81
N MET A 20 -21.32 2.71 5.68
CA MET A 20 -20.37 1.63 5.58
C MET A 20 -18.96 2.23 5.71
N GLU A 21 -18.39 2.23 6.91
CA GLU A 21 -17.00 2.62 7.15
C GLU A 21 -16.09 1.55 6.52
N PHE A 22 -15.68 1.78 5.28
CA PHE A 22 -14.62 1.01 4.64
C PHE A 22 -13.33 1.23 5.45
N VAL A 23 -12.62 0.16 5.84
CA VAL A 23 -11.25 0.22 6.40
C VAL A 23 -10.25 -0.10 5.27
N PHE A 24 -9.46 0.89 4.86
CA PHE A 24 -8.65 0.90 3.64
C PHE A 24 -7.48 -0.08 3.73
N SER A 25 -6.82 -0.14 4.89
CA SER A 25 -5.71 -1.05 5.15
C SER A 25 -6.12 -2.53 5.00
N GLY A 26 -7.36 -2.89 5.36
CA GLY A 26 -7.90 -4.23 5.17
C GLY A 26 -8.09 -4.61 3.68
N HIS A 27 -8.40 -3.65 2.81
CA HIS A 27 -8.57 -3.88 1.37
C HIS A 27 -7.22 -4.03 0.67
N GLU A 28 -6.23 -3.23 1.05
CA GLU A 28 -4.86 -3.37 0.57
C GLU A 28 -4.27 -4.73 0.99
N ALA A 29 -4.47 -5.14 2.24
CA ALA A 29 -4.11 -6.47 2.73
C ALA A 29 -4.86 -7.59 1.97
N ALA A 30 -6.15 -7.41 1.67
CA ALA A 30 -6.93 -8.36 0.88
C ALA A 30 -6.46 -8.45 -0.58
N PHE A 31 -6.00 -7.34 -1.17
CA PHE A 31 -5.43 -7.34 -2.51
C PHE A 31 -4.06 -8.03 -2.54
N ALA A 32 -3.20 -7.78 -1.56
CA ALA A 32 -1.94 -8.52 -1.41
C ALA A 32 -2.19 -10.02 -1.19
N ALA A 33 -3.21 -10.37 -0.40
CA ALA A 33 -3.66 -11.73 -0.21
C ALA A 33 -4.15 -12.38 -1.51
N PHE A 34 -4.90 -11.64 -2.33
CA PHE A 34 -5.33 -12.09 -3.66
C PHE A 34 -4.13 -12.36 -4.59
N LEU A 35 -3.17 -11.45 -4.66
CA LEU A 35 -1.93 -11.66 -5.42
C LEU A 35 -1.14 -12.87 -4.90
N CYS A 36 -1.03 -13.02 -3.58
CA CYS A 36 -0.41 -14.18 -2.94
C CYS A 36 -1.10 -15.50 -3.34
N CYS A 37 -2.44 -15.52 -3.37
CA CYS A 37 -3.22 -16.66 -3.85
C CYS A 37 -2.92 -16.98 -5.32
N LEU A 38 -2.83 -15.96 -6.19
CA LEU A 38 -2.49 -16.15 -7.60
C LEU A 38 -1.07 -16.72 -7.79
N CYS A 39 -0.11 -16.28 -6.98
CA CYS A 39 1.24 -16.86 -6.95
C CYS A 39 1.20 -18.33 -6.46
N LYS A 40 0.45 -18.62 -5.39
CA LYS A 40 0.32 -19.98 -4.83
C LYS A 40 -0.28 -21.00 -5.80
N VAL A 41 -1.17 -20.56 -6.68
CA VAL A 41 -1.77 -21.43 -7.73
C VAL A 41 -0.96 -21.43 -9.04
N GLY A 42 0.20 -20.75 -9.07
CA GLY A 42 1.08 -20.70 -10.24
C GLY A 42 0.57 -19.84 -11.40
N ALA A 43 -0.49 -19.04 -11.19
CA ALA A 43 -1.03 -18.14 -12.20
C ALA A 43 -0.15 -16.90 -12.41
N LEU A 44 0.61 -16.51 -11.38
CA LEU A 44 1.64 -15.47 -11.45
C LEU A 44 3.02 -16.07 -11.20
N ARG A 45 3.95 -15.82 -12.11
CA ARG A 45 5.36 -16.22 -11.97
C ARG A 45 6.16 -15.08 -11.33
N ALA A 46 7.30 -15.40 -10.74
CA ALA A 46 8.16 -14.42 -10.06
C ALA A 46 8.54 -13.22 -10.96
N GLU A 47 8.69 -13.47 -12.25
CA GLU A 47 8.98 -12.48 -13.30
C GLU A 47 7.86 -11.45 -13.52
N ASP A 48 6.60 -11.80 -13.24
CA ASP A 48 5.43 -10.93 -13.48
C ASP A 48 5.05 -10.08 -12.26
N GLN A 49 5.59 -10.41 -11.07
CA GLN A 49 5.12 -9.89 -9.79
C GLN A 49 5.25 -8.37 -9.68
N LEU A 50 6.41 -7.81 -10.05
CA LEU A 50 6.68 -6.37 -9.94
C LEU A 50 5.83 -5.53 -10.90
N ALA A 51 5.71 -5.96 -12.15
CA ALA A 51 4.98 -5.23 -13.18
C ALA A 51 3.46 -5.20 -12.90
N ILE A 52 2.92 -6.30 -12.40
CA ILE A 52 1.49 -6.41 -12.07
C ILE A 52 1.15 -5.60 -10.84
N VAL A 53 1.94 -5.72 -9.78
CA VAL A 53 1.76 -4.91 -8.57
C VAL A 53 1.72 -3.43 -8.92
N PHE A 54 2.69 -2.96 -9.70
CA PHE A 54 2.79 -1.54 -10.04
C PHE A 54 1.64 -1.03 -10.90
N LYS A 55 1.27 -1.77 -11.96
CA LYS A 55 0.16 -1.34 -12.86
C LYS A 55 -1.19 -1.41 -12.17
N VAL A 56 -1.44 -2.44 -11.34
CA VAL A 56 -2.73 -2.62 -10.69
C VAL A 56 -2.92 -1.62 -9.55
N MET A 57 -1.90 -1.36 -8.74
CA MET A 57 -1.98 -0.37 -7.66
C MET A 57 -2.24 1.04 -8.19
N ARG A 58 -1.51 1.48 -9.23
CA ARG A 58 -1.77 2.77 -9.90
C ARG A 58 -3.20 2.89 -10.43
N LYS A 59 -3.69 1.83 -11.07
CA LYS A 59 -5.04 1.83 -11.64
C LYS A 59 -6.10 1.88 -10.53
N LEU A 60 -5.89 1.17 -9.43
CA LEU A 60 -6.80 1.19 -8.29
C LEU A 60 -6.88 2.57 -7.64
N GLN A 61 -5.74 3.22 -7.40
CA GLN A 61 -5.66 4.60 -6.88
C GLN A 61 -6.48 5.58 -7.73
N LYS A 62 -6.20 5.61 -9.04
CA LYS A 62 -6.84 6.57 -9.96
C LYS A 62 -8.31 6.26 -10.23
N THR A 63 -8.67 4.98 -10.31
CA THR A 63 -10.04 4.57 -10.68
C THR A 63 -11.02 4.76 -9.54
N TYR A 64 -10.60 4.46 -8.31
CA TYR A 64 -11.53 4.39 -7.19
C TYR A 64 -11.55 5.63 -6.31
N ARG A 65 -10.73 6.67 -6.59
CA ARG A 65 -10.62 7.91 -5.79
C ARG A 65 -10.74 7.59 -4.30
N MET A 66 -9.95 6.62 -3.86
CA MET A 66 -10.19 5.93 -2.60
C MET A 66 -10.17 6.96 -1.48
N GLU A 67 -11.24 7.10 -0.71
CA GLU A 67 -11.28 8.02 0.43
C GLU A 67 -10.49 7.45 1.61
N PRO A 68 -9.91 8.30 2.48
CA PRO A 68 -9.14 7.84 3.64
C PRO A 68 -10.07 7.06 4.56
N ALA A 69 -9.76 5.80 4.78
CA ALA A 69 -10.54 4.99 5.67
C ALA A 69 -9.98 5.02 7.08
N GLY A 70 -10.56 5.89 7.89
CA GLY A 70 -10.08 6.12 9.24
C GLY A 70 -8.88 7.06 9.19
N SER A 71 -9.13 8.33 9.46
CA SER A 71 -8.08 9.29 9.70
C SER A 71 -7.31 8.85 10.94
N GLN A 72 -6.15 8.21 10.77
CA GLN A 72 -5.13 8.23 11.83
C GLN A 72 -4.60 9.67 12.07
N GLY A 73 -5.06 10.65 11.27
CA GLY A 73 -4.60 12.03 11.33
C GLY A 73 -3.10 12.07 11.07
N VAL A 74 -2.40 12.94 11.81
CA VAL A 74 -0.96 13.17 11.72
C VAL A 74 -0.10 11.90 12.04
N TRP A 75 -0.72 10.81 12.52
CA TRP A 75 -0.04 9.58 12.93
C TRP A 75 -0.05 8.47 11.88
N GLY A 76 -0.81 8.61 10.78
CA GLY A 76 -0.78 7.67 9.66
C GLY A 76 0.46 7.89 8.77
N LEU A 77 0.98 6.81 8.18
CA LEU A 77 2.09 6.90 7.21
C LEU A 77 1.65 7.66 5.95
N ASP A 78 0.48 7.30 5.42
CA ASP A 78 -0.24 8.00 4.38
C ASP A 78 -1.74 7.73 4.56
N ASP A 79 -2.59 8.65 4.10
CA ASP A 79 -4.04 8.54 4.20
C ASP A 79 -4.60 7.38 3.36
N PHE A 80 -3.81 6.91 2.39
CA PHE A 80 -4.31 6.06 1.31
C PHE A 80 -3.41 4.87 0.95
N GLN A 81 -2.26 4.58 1.57
CA GLN A 81 -1.47 3.40 1.15
C GLN A 81 -0.27 3.06 2.02
N PHE A 82 0.04 1.75 2.11
CA PHE A 82 1.20 1.27 2.85
C PHE A 82 2.14 0.39 2.00
N LEU A 83 1.59 -0.56 1.24
CA LEU A 83 2.37 -1.51 0.45
C LEU A 83 3.21 -0.85 -0.64
N PRO A 84 2.73 0.19 -1.38
CA PRO A 84 3.56 0.90 -2.34
C PRO A 84 4.81 1.53 -1.73
N PHE A 85 4.76 2.00 -0.48
CA PHE A 85 5.96 2.52 0.20
C PHE A 85 6.91 1.39 0.61
N ILE A 86 6.40 0.24 1.03
CA ILE A 86 7.23 -0.94 1.32
C ILE A 86 7.92 -1.43 0.04
N TRP A 87 7.14 -1.74 -1.00
CA TRP A 87 7.70 -2.24 -2.25
C TRP A 87 8.57 -1.19 -2.94
N GLY A 88 8.13 0.06 -2.96
CA GLY A 88 8.88 1.17 -3.53
C GLY A 88 10.21 1.43 -2.81
N SER A 89 10.25 1.39 -1.48
CA SER A 89 11.52 1.54 -0.73
C SER A 89 12.49 0.39 -1.00
N SER A 90 11.99 -0.81 -1.31
CA SER A 90 12.84 -1.93 -1.71
C SER A 90 13.52 -1.71 -3.06
N GLN A 91 12.90 -0.96 -3.98
CA GLN A 91 13.50 -0.62 -5.28
C GLN A 91 14.76 0.25 -5.14
N PHE A 92 14.92 0.97 -4.02
CA PHE A 92 16.06 1.83 -3.77
C PHE A 92 17.17 1.21 -2.92
N ILE A 93 17.02 -0.05 -2.50
CA ILE A 93 18.07 -0.72 -1.72
C ILE A 93 19.30 -0.93 -2.63
N GLY A 94 20.42 -0.32 -2.26
CA GLY A 94 21.64 -0.34 -3.06
C GLY A 94 21.67 0.69 -4.19
N HIS A 95 20.71 1.62 -4.25
CA HIS A 95 20.70 2.67 -5.25
C HIS A 95 21.90 3.64 -5.06
N PRO A 96 22.64 3.98 -6.13
CA PRO A 96 23.94 4.68 -5.99
C PRO A 96 23.82 6.16 -5.58
N THR A 97 22.71 6.82 -5.93
CA THR A 97 22.58 8.29 -5.79
C THR A 97 21.38 8.73 -4.95
N LEU A 98 20.20 8.14 -5.20
CA LEU A 98 18.98 8.46 -4.47
C LEU A 98 18.97 7.86 -3.06
N GLU A 99 19.15 8.72 -2.07
CA GLU A 99 18.92 8.48 -0.63
C GLU A 99 17.50 8.90 -0.18
N PRO A 100 17.00 8.45 0.99
CA PRO A 100 15.66 8.79 1.48
C PRO A 100 15.35 10.30 1.50
N ARG A 101 16.28 11.16 1.91
CA ARG A 101 16.05 12.62 1.93
C ARG A 101 15.63 13.22 0.58
N HIS A 102 15.98 12.57 -0.54
CA HIS A 102 15.71 13.11 -1.87
C HIS A 102 14.26 12.98 -2.31
N PHE A 103 13.43 12.13 -1.68
CA PHE A 103 12.02 12.09 -2.06
C PHE A 103 11.25 13.36 -1.67
N LEU A 104 11.83 14.23 -0.85
CA LEU A 104 11.27 15.55 -0.55
C LEU A 104 11.58 16.60 -1.61
N ASP A 105 12.57 16.35 -2.48
CA ASP A 105 12.91 17.25 -3.57
C ASP A 105 11.95 17.00 -4.74
N GLU A 106 11.09 17.99 -5.00
CA GLU A 106 10.07 17.92 -6.04
C GLU A 106 10.69 17.70 -7.43
N LYS A 107 11.90 18.21 -7.68
CA LYS A 107 12.59 17.99 -8.96
C LYS A 107 12.97 16.53 -9.12
N VAL A 108 13.56 15.92 -8.09
CA VAL A 108 13.91 14.50 -8.08
C VAL A 108 12.67 13.63 -8.28
N VAL A 109 11.58 13.96 -7.59
CA VAL A 109 10.29 13.27 -7.73
C VAL A 109 9.80 13.39 -9.17
N ASN A 110 9.71 14.59 -9.74
CA ASN A 110 9.20 14.82 -11.09
C ASN A 110 10.05 14.14 -12.19
N GLU A 111 11.36 14.00 -11.97
CA GLU A 111 12.26 13.34 -12.93
C GLU A 111 12.19 11.80 -12.86
N ASN A 112 11.90 11.23 -11.69
CA ASN A 112 12.08 9.78 -11.45
C ASN A 112 10.78 9.02 -11.06
N HIS A 113 9.65 9.71 -10.86
CA HIS A 113 8.43 9.07 -10.35
C HIS A 113 7.84 7.98 -11.25
N GLN A 114 8.15 7.97 -12.55
CA GLN A 114 7.60 6.97 -13.48
C GLN A 114 8.23 5.60 -13.29
N ASP A 115 9.48 5.57 -12.80
CA ASP A 115 10.30 4.37 -12.63
C ASP A 115 10.18 3.78 -11.22
N PHE A 116 9.94 4.63 -10.22
CA PHE A 116 9.91 4.22 -8.81
C PHE A 116 8.54 4.43 -8.17
N MET A 117 7.97 3.35 -7.65
CA MET A 117 6.65 3.33 -7.04
C MET A 117 6.55 4.25 -5.81
N PHE A 118 7.62 4.31 -5.02
CA PHE A 118 7.69 5.20 -3.86
C PHE A 118 7.54 6.66 -4.30
N LEU A 119 8.27 7.08 -5.33
CA LEU A 119 8.25 8.45 -5.82
C LEU A 119 6.94 8.78 -6.53
N GLU A 120 6.29 7.81 -7.17
CA GLU A 120 4.93 8.00 -7.69
C GLU A 120 3.92 8.30 -6.58
N CYS A 121 3.99 7.58 -5.46
CA CYS A 121 3.15 7.88 -4.30
C CYS A 121 3.45 9.27 -3.73
N ILE A 122 4.72 9.67 -3.65
CA ILE A 122 5.07 11.03 -3.22
C ILE A 122 4.55 12.10 -4.19
N LYS A 123 4.66 11.86 -5.51
CA LYS A 123 4.10 12.75 -6.53
C LYS A 123 2.59 12.95 -6.35
N PHE A 124 1.86 11.85 -6.11
CA PHE A 124 0.43 11.90 -5.85
C PHE A 124 0.09 12.69 -4.58
N ILE A 125 0.85 12.51 -3.50
CA ILE A 125 0.69 13.28 -2.25
C ILE A 125 0.86 14.78 -2.51
N ASN A 126 1.92 15.17 -3.23
CA ASN A 126 2.21 16.58 -3.56
C ASN A 126 1.13 17.20 -4.47
N GLU A 127 0.42 16.39 -5.27
CA GLU A 127 -0.71 16.85 -6.09
C GLU A 127 -2.02 17.00 -5.30
N MET A 128 -2.20 16.20 -4.24
CA MET A 128 -3.43 16.17 -3.45
C MET A 128 -3.40 17.08 -2.24
N LYS A 129 -2.21 17.32 -1.66
CA LYS A 129 -2.02 18.10 -0.45
C LYS A 129 -1.20 19.36 -0.75
N THR A 130 -1.66 20.50 -0.23
CA THR A 130 -0.99 21.78 -0.38
C THR A 130 -0.39 22.23 0.94
N GLY A 131 0.77 22.89 0.89
CA GLY A 131 1.48 23.40 2.06
C GLY A 131 2.78 22.65 2.34
N PRO A 132 3.47 22.96 3.44
CA PRO A 132 4.73 22.30 3.79
C PRO A 132 4.55 20.79 4.01
N PHE A 133 5.41 19.98 3.40
CA PHE A 133 5.33 18.52 3.47
C PHE A 133 5.34 17.98 4.91
N ALA A 134 6.11 18.61 5.79
CA ALA A 134 6.18 18.27 7.21
C ALA A 134 4.84 18.44 7.95
N GLU A 135 3.96 19.34 7.50
CA GLU A 135 2.68 19.61 8.17
C GLU A 135 1.61 18.59 7.79
N HIS A 136 1.57 18.19 6.52
CA HIS A 136 0.50 17.32 6.00
C HIS A 136 0.90 15.84 5.86
N SER A 137 2.20 15.55 5.93
CA SER A 137 2.80 14.21 5.77
C SER A 137 3.97 13.98 6.73
N ASN A 138 3.79 14.32 8.01
CA ASN A 138 4.85 14.31 9.04
C ASN A 138 5.57 12.95 9.19
N GLN A 139 4.87 11.81 9.09
CA GLN A 139 5.52 10.50 9.20
C GLN A 139 6.50 10.26 8.04
N LEU A 140 6.08 10.55 6.80
CA LEU A 140 6.97 10.50 5.64
C LEU A 140 8.09 11.51 5.75
N TRP A 141 7.82 12.72 6.27
CA TRP A 141 8.87 13.70 6.55
C TRP A 141 9.95 13.14 7.49
N ASN A 142 9.56 12.50 8.59
CA ASN A 142 10.51 11.88 9.51
C ASN A 142 11.28 10.70 8.89
N ILE A 143 10.64 9.93 8.01
CA ILE A 143 11.29 8.85 7.26
C ILE A 143 12.38 9.37 6.32
N SER A 144 12.26 10.61 5.82
CA SER A 144 13.28 11.21 4.96
C SER A 144 14.64 11.37 5.65
N ALA A 145 14.64 11.48 6.99
CA ALA A 145 15.84 11.59 7.81
C ALA A 145 16.52 10.23 8.09
N VAL A 146 15.90 9.12 7.69
CA VAL A 146 16.50 7.78 7.87
C VAL A 146 17.69 7.62 6.92
N PRO A 147 18.85 7.12 7.39
CA PRO A 147 20.10 7.20 6.63
C PRO A 147 20.18 6.23 5.44
N SER A 148 19.30 5.24 5.32
CA SER A 148 19.34 4.30 4.20
C SER A 148 17.98 3.68 3.88
N TRP A 149 17.75 3.40 2.60
CA TRP A 149 16.54 2.73 2.12
C TRP A 149 16.32 1.34 2.72
N SER A 150 17.40 0.61 3.04
CA SER A 150 17.27 -0.66 3.76
C SER A 150 16.66 -0.48 5.14
N LYS A 151 17.01 0.59 5.88
CA LYS A 151 16.41 0.88 7.18
C LYS A 151 14.98 1.39 7.04
N VAL A 152 14.72 2.23 6.03
CA VAL A 152 13.36 2.67 5.69
C VAL A 152 12.46 1.46 5.44
N ASN A 153 12.88 0.55 4.56
CA ASN A 153 12.11 -0.64 4.20
C ASN A 153 11.83 -1.53 5.42
N GLN A 154 12.84 -1.81 6.24
CA GLN A 154 12.67 -2.59 7.47
C GLN A 154 11.71 -1.90 8.46
N GLY A 155 11.81 -0.59 8.62
CA GLY A 155 10.92 0.21 9.46
C GLY A 155 9.47 0.15 8.98
N LEU A 156 9.27 0.33 7.67
CA LEU A 156 7.95 0.25 7.03
C LEU A 156 7.34 -1.15 7.19
N ILE A 157 8.11 -2.23 7.03
CA ILE A 157 7.61 -3.60 7.26
C ILE A 157 7.15 -3.78 8.70
N ARG A 158 7.92 -3.29 9.68
CA ARG A 158 7.53 -3.38 11.11
C ARG A 158 6.28 -2.56 11.39
N MET A 159 6.21 -1.34 10.85
CA MET A 159 5.06 -0.47 11.01
C MET A 159 3.81 -1.06 10.35
N TYR A 160 3.91 -1.70 9.19
CA TYR A 160 2.78 -2.39 8.56
C TYR A 160 2.27 -3.57 9.41
N LYS A 161 3.18 -4.34 10.01
CA LYS A 161 2.77 -5.41 10.94
C LYS A 161 1.98 -4.83 12.11
N ALA A 162 2.55 -3.87 12.83
CA ALA A 162 1.94 -3.28 14.03
C ALA A 162 0.65 -2.50 13.72
N GLU A 163 0.67 -1.68 12.67
CA GLU A 163 -0.40 -0.72 12.39
C GLU A 163 -1.49 -1.28 11.46
N CYS A 164 -1.24 -2.38 10.75
CA CYS A 164 -2.22 -3.00 9.86
C CYS A 164 -2.54 -4.45 10.24
N LEU A 165 -1.56 -5.35 10.27
CA LEU A 165 -1.81 -6.78 10.45
C LEU A 165 -2.18 -7.16 11.90
N GLU A 166 -1.63 -6.47 12.88
CA GLU A 166 -1.86 -6.69 14.31
C GLU A 166 -3.01 -5.83 14.86
N LYS A 167 -3.54 -4.90 14.06
CA LYS A 167 -4.72 -4.12 14.44
C LYS A 167 -6.00 -4.88 14.16
N PHE A 168 -6.66 -5.32 15.22
CA PHE A 168 -7.95 -6.02 15.12
C PHE A 168 -8.99 -5.27 14.26
N PRO A 169 -9.25 -3.95 14.44
CA PRO A 169 -10.24 -3.25 13.63
C PRO A 169 -9.95 -3.27 12.12
N VAL A 170 -8.67 -3.40 11.75
CA VAL A 170 -8.20 -3.45 10.37
C VAL A 170 -8.33 -4.86 9.79
N ILE A 171 -7.88 -5.88 10.53
CA ILE A 171 -7.76 -7.25 10.03
C ILE A 171 -9.00 -8.12 10.31
N GLN A 172 -9.95 -7.67 11.14
CA GLN A 172 -11.14 -8.45 11.54
C GLN A 172 -11.98 -8.98 10.36
N HIS A 173 -11.92 -8.33 9.19
CA HIS A 173 -12.64 -8.75 8.00
C HIS A 173 -11.83 -9.65 7.05
N PHE A 174 -10.56 -9.92 7.37
CA PHE A 174 -9.70 -10.78 6.57
C PHE A 174 -10.27 -12.20 6.49
N LYS A 175 -10.30 -12.76 5.28
CA LYS A 175 -10.91 -14.07 5.01
C LYS A 175 -9.83 -15.14 4.91
N PHE A 176 -10.06 -16.25 5.61
CA PHE A 176 -9.22 -17.43 5.54
C PHE A 176 -9.91 -18.53 4.72
N GLY A 177 -9.10 -19.31 4.01
CA GLY A 177 -9.55 -20.39 3.14
C GLY A 177 -8.44 -21.43 2.94
N SER A 178 -8.54 -22.27 1.92
CA SER A 178 -7.54 -23.31 1.67
C SER A 178 -6.16 -22.76 1.27
N LEU A 179 -6.12 -21.64 0.53
CA LEU A 179 -4.87 -21.01 0.08
C LEU A 179 -4.19 -20.15 1.17
N LEU A 180 -5.01 -19.52 2.02
CA LEU A 180 -4.60 -18.71 3.16
C LEU A 180 -5.28 -19.26 4.41
N SER A 181 -4.66 -20.28 4.97
CA SER A 181 -5.21 -21.03 6.10
C SER A 181 -5.01 -20.28 7.41
N ILE A 182 -5.99 -20.40 8.31
CA ILE A 182 -5.87 -19.99 9.71
C ILE A 182 -5.13 -21.03 10.56
N GLN A 183 -4.88 -22.22 10.00
CA GLN A 183 -4.14 -23.26 10.69
C GLN A 183 -2.69 -22.82 10.96
N PRO A 184 -2.09 -23.26 12.08
CA PRO A 184 -0.70 -22.95 12.39
C PRO A 184 0.23 -23.26 11.21
N VAL A 185 1.16 -22.35 10.93
CA VAL A 185 2.17 -22.53 9.90
C VAL A 185 3.02 -23.75 10.27
N LYS A 186 3.19 -24.67 9.31
CA LYS A 186 4.11 -25.80 9.49
C LYS A 186 5.54 -25.26 9.62
N PRO A 187 6.33 -25.74 10.59
CA PRO A 187 7.70 -25.29 10.80
C PRO A 187 8.59 -25.50 9.56
#